data_AF-A0A1E3VIV6-F1
#
_entry.id   AF-A0A1E3VIV6-F1
#
_cell.length_a   1.000
_cell.length_b   1.000
_cell.length_c   1.000
_cell.angle_alpha   90.00
_cell.angle_beta   90.00
_cell.angle_gamma   90.00
#
_symmetry.space_group_name_H-M   'P 1'
#
loop_
_entity.id
_entity.type
_entity.pdbx_description
1 polymer ?
#
loop_
_entity_poly.entity_id
_entity_poly.type
_entity_poly.pdbx_seq_one_letter_code
_entity_poly.pdbx_strand_id
1 'polypeptide(L)'
;MLDGGPYPRGIGDGMTQDEALALLKTGASIFLTGQPGSGKTHTVNRYLRELARSGVDVAYTASTGIAATHGHGTTIHAWSGIGVRDTLTRRDLDVLAANRRLASRIEKTSVLIIDEISMLPARSLTLADMVCRHIRATNAPFGGMQVVLVGDFFQLPPVVRRPRDDDGMLDLANGDDDFGAEFAHASAAWRDLDPTVCYLSEQHRQDDQPFLDVLDAIRANACVGLHRDLLMSRMVDRDQLPASRTRLFTHNAAVDEINQQQLAKLGGRTRAFDMTGKGPQFSIDALKRGCLSPERLVLTEDAVVMFTKNDPAGRYVNGTLGIVEEFDAETDSPVVGRAAASASSPSR
;
A
#
# COMPACT_ATOMS: atom_id res chain seq x y z
N MET A 1 11.58 -2.56 -32.46
CA MET A 1 12.63 -1.95 -31.62
C MET A 1 11.94 -1.47 -30.35
N LEU A 2 11.92 -2.32 -29.32
CA LEU A 2 11.34 -2.06 -28.00
C LEU A 2 12.53 -1.82 -27.06
N ASP A 3 13.00 -0.58 -26.96
CA ASP A 3 14.05 -0.20 -26.01
C ASP A 3 13.61 1.15 -25.43
N GLY A 4 13.14 1.16 -24.18
CA GLY A 4 12.56 2.36 -23.54
C GLY A 4 11.52 2.14 -22.44
N GLY A 5 11.28 0.90 -21.99
CA GLY A 5 10.45 0.65 -20.80
C GLY A 5 11.18 1.10 -19.51
N PRO A 6 10.44 1.38 -18.41
CA PRO A 6 10.99 1.96 -17.17
C PRO A 6 11.86 1.01 -16.32
N TYR A 7 12.24 -0.16 -16.84
CA TYR A 7 13.00 -1.15 -16.09
C TYR A 7 14.48 -1.17 -16.52
N PRO A 8 15.43 -1.05 -15.59
CA PRO A 8 16.86 -1.23 -15.88
C PRO A 8 17.15 -2.66 -16.38
N ARG A 9 18.13 -2.80 -17.27
CA ARG A 9 18.55 -4.08 -17.88
C ARG A 9 18.99 -5.09 -16.81
N GLY A 10 18.27 -6.22 -16.70
CA GLY A 10 18.65 -7.37 -15.89
C GLY A 10 17.60 -8.48 -15.96
N ILE A 11 17.97 -9.61 -16.57
CA ILE A 11 17.22 -10.87 -16.78
C ILE A 11 15.87 -10.68 -17.49
N GLY A 12 15.92 -10.76 -18.82
CA GLY A 12 14.76 -10.63 -19.73
C GLY A 12 13.86 -11.86 -19.86
N ASP A 13 14.02 -12.86 -19.00
CA ASP A 13 13.14 -14.04 -18.94
C ASP A 13 12.40 -14.01 -17.60
N GLY A 14 11.08 -14.14 -17.64
CA GLY A 14 10.24 -14.18 -16.45
C GLY A 14 10.70 -15.24 -15.44
N MET A 15 10.50 -14.96 -14.16
CA MET A 15 10.98 -15.76 -13.04
C MET A 15 9.80 -16.39 -12.29
N THR A 16 10.00 -17.61 -11.79
CA THR A 16 9.05 -18.29 -10.90
C THR A 16 9.13 -17.76 -9.46
N GLN A 17 8.08 -17.98 -8.67
CA GLN A 17 8.10 -17.62 -7.24
C GLN A 17 9.20 -18.35 -6.45
N ASP A 18 9.55 -19.58 -6.85
CA ASP A 18 10.60 -20.37 -6.18
C ASP A 18 12.01 -19.85 -6.48
N GLU A 19 12.27 -19.43 -7.71
CA GLU A 19 13.54 -18.78 -8.09
C GLU A 19 13.70 -17.43 -7.38
N ALA A 20 12.63 -16.62 -7.34
CA ALA A 20 12.63 -15.36 -6.60
C ALA A 20 12.89 -15.59 -5.09
N LEU A 21 12.28 -16.63 -4.50
CA LEU A 21 12.53 -16.99 -3.11
C LEU A 21 13.97 -17.47 -2.88
N ALA A 22 14.56 -18.20 -3.82
CA ALA A 22 15.95 -18.63 -3.74
C ALA A 22 16.91 -17.42 -3.75
N LEU A 23 16.65 -16.43 -4.61
CA LEU A 23 17.43 -15.18 -4.65
C LEU A 23 17.27 -14.38 -3.35
N LEU A 24 16.05 -14.25 -2.83
CA LEU A 24 15.81 -13.56 -1.54
C LEU A 24 16.65 -14.18 -0.41
N LYS A 25 16.79 -15.51 -0.39
CA LYS A 25 17.57 -16.24 0.60
C LYS A 25 19.09 -16.02 0.50
N THR A 26 19.60 -15.48 -0.61
CA THR A 26 21.03 -15.14 -0.72
C THR A 26 21.42 -13.90 0.08
N GLY A 27 20.44 -13.12 0.54
CA GLY A 27 20.65 -11.83 1.18
C GLY A 27 20.79 -10.66 0.20
N ALA A 28 20.68 -10.90 -1.10
CA ALA A 28 20.66 -9.84 -2.11
C ALA A 28 19.44 -8.92 -1.93
N SER A 29 19.65 -7.62 -2.14
CA SER A 29 18.56 -6.66 -2.24
C SER A 29 17.87 -6.80 -3.59
N ILE A 30 16.54 -6.87 -3.58
CA ILE A 30 15.74 -7.30 -4.74
C ILE A 30 14.60 -6.32 -4.96
N PHE A 31 14.29 -6.06 -6.23
CA PHE A 31 13.02 -5.50 -6.66
C PHE A 31 12.14 -6.60 -7.23
N LEU A 32 11.16 -7.04 -6.44
CA LEU A 32 10.18 -8.05 -6.82
C LEU A 32 8.98 -7.37 -7.49
N THR A 33 8.88 -7.57 -8.80
CA THR A 33 7.83 -6.99 -9.64
C THR A 33 7.12 -8.07 -10.45
N GLY A 34 6.10 -7.69 -11.21
CA GLY A 34 5.25 -8.58 -11.98
C GLY A 34 3.82 -8.08 -12.02
N GLN A 35 3.01 -8.66 -12.90
CA GLN A 35 1.62 -8.25 -13.11
C GLN A 35 0.74 -8.40 -11.85
N PRO A 36 -0.40 -7.70 -11.73
CA PRO A 36 -1.40 -8.03 -10.72
C PRO A 36 -1.76 -9.51 -10.82
N GLY A 37 -1.77 -10.22 -9.69
CA GLY A 37 -2.04 -11.66 -9.68
C GLY A 37 -0.82 -12.58 -9.77
N SER A 38 0.39 -12.04 -9.99
CA SER A 38 1.62 -12.83 -10.15
C SER A 38 2.19 -13.48 -8.88
N GLY A 39 1.50 -13.37 -7.74
CA GLY A 39 1.98 -13.98 -6.50
C GLY A 39 3.11 -13.24 -5.77
N LYS A 40 3.36 -11.95 -6.07
CA LYS A 40 4.32 -11.11 -5.31
C LYS A 40 4.13 -11.20 -3.80
N THR A 41 2.93 -10.89 -3.31
CA THR A 41 2.58 -10.95 -1.88
C THR A 41 2.72 -12.38 -1.32
N HIS A 42 2.39 -13.40 -2.13
CA HIS A 42 2.56 -14.80 -1.72
C HIS A 42 4.03 -15.15 -1.50
N THR A 43 4.91 -14.74 -2.43
CA THR A 43 6.36 -14.94 -2.36
C THR A 43 6.96 -14.25 -1.14
N VAL A 44 6.57 -12.99 -0.89
CA VAL A 44 7.01 -12.23 0.29
C VAL A 44 6.55 -12.92 1.58
N ASN A 45 5.31 -13.39 1.64
CA ASN A 45 4.80 -14.13 2.80
C ASN A 45 5.54 -15.45 3.04
N ARG A 46 5.94 -16.16 1.98
CA ARG A 46 6.82 -17.33 2.11
C ARG A 46 8.17 -16.93 2.70
N TYR A 47 8.77 -15.85 2.21
CA TYR A 47 10.07 -15.38 2.71
C TYR A 47 10.00 -14.94 4.18
N LEU A 48 8.96 -14.20 4.57
CA LEU A 48 8.72 -13.80 5.97
C LEU A 48 8.67 -15.00 6.93
N ARG A 49 8.03 -16.11 6.53
CA ARG A 49 7.99 -17.33 7.35
C ARG A 49 9.36 -17.96 7.52
N GLU A 50 10.19 -17.95 6.47
CA GLU A 50 11.56 -18.47 6.52
C GLU A 50 12.46 -17.62 7.42
N LEU A 51 12.33 -16.29 7.34
CA LEU A 51 13.05 -15.34 8.20
C LEU A 51 12.65 -15.51 9.67
N ALA A 52 11.35 -15.65 9.95
CA ALA A 52 10.84 -15.90 11.29
C ALA A 52 11.38 -17.21 11.88
N ARG A 53 11.42 -18.29 11.09
CA ARG A 53 12.04 -19.57 11.50
C ARG A 53 13.53 -19.45 11.81
N SER A 54 14.20 -18.52 11.13
CA SER A 54 15.64 -18.27 11.27
C SER A 54 15.96 -17.22 12.35
N GLY A 55 14.95 -16.67 13.03
CA GLY A 55 15.13 -15.64 14.06
C GLY A 55 15.67 -14.31 13.52
N VAL A 56 15.46 -14.02 12.24
CA VAL A 56 15.92 -12.78 11.61
C VAL A 56 14.93 -11.65 11.89
N ASP A 57 15.43 -10.51 12.34
CA ASP A 57 14.64 -9.30 12.57
C ASP A 57 14.26 -8.64 11.24
N VAL A 58 12.95 -8.62 10.94
CA VAL A 58 12.39 -8.08 9.69
C VAL A 58 11.49 -6.90 9.97
N ALA A 59 11.65 -5.84 9.17
CA ALA A 59 10.70 -4.74 9.09
C ALA A 59 9.85 -4.88 7.82
N TYR A 60 8.57 -5.24 7.97
CA TYR A 60 7.60 -5.10 6.89
C TYR A 60 7.09 -3.66 6.85
N THR A 61 7.22 -3.01 5.69
CA THR A 61 6.68 -1.68 5.46
C THR A 61 5.94 -1.60 4.14
N ALA A 62 5.12 -0.56 3.98
CA ALA A 62 4.53 -0.23 2.68
C ALA A 62 4.41 1.29 2.48
N SER A 63 4.06 1.70 1.27
CA SER A 63 3.80 3.11 0.92
C SER A 63 2.53 3.66 1.61
N THR A 64 1.48 2.84 1.78
CA THR A 64 0.21 3.24 2.41
C THR A 64 -0.11 2.42 3.66
N GLY A 65 -0.94 2.96 4.56
CA GLY A 65 -1.34 2.27 5.79
C GLY A 65 -2.13 0.98 5.55
N ILE A 66 -2.95 0.96 4.49
CA ILE A 66 -3.74 -0.21 4.09
C ILE A 66 -2.81 -1.32 3.56
N ALA A 67 -1.83 -0.99 2.73
CA ALA A 67 -0.87 -1.99 2.25
C ALA A 67 0.04 -2.51 3.39
N ALA A 68 0.49 -1.62 4.28
CA ALA A 68 1.41 -1.98 5.36
C ALA A 68 0.82 -3.00 6.33
N THR A 69 -0.49 -2.96 6.51
CA THR A 69 -1.21 -3.83 7.44
C THR A 69 -1.37 -5.25 6.91
N HIS A 70 -1.32 -5.49 5.59
CA HIS A 70 -1.31 -6.84 5.02
C HIS A 70 -0.11 -7.69 5.48
N GLY A 71 1.05 -7.08 5.73
CA GLY A 71 2.23 -7.76 6.28
C GLY A 71 2.44 -7.54 7.78
N HIS A 72 1.40 -7.11 8.51
CA HIS A 72 1.50 -6.70 9.92
C HIS A 72 2.57 -5.64 10.20
N GLY A 73 2.85 -4.81 9.20
CA GLY A 73 3.87 -3.77 9.22
C GLY A 73 3.33 -2.39 9.54
N THR A 74 4.14 -1.38 9.22
CA THR A 74 3.77 0.03 9.31
C THR A 74 4.18 0.77 8.02
N THR A 75 3.76 2.01 7.83
CA THR A 75 4.20 2.74 6.65
C THR A 75 5.70 3.00 6.72
N ILE A 76 6.39 3.03 5.57
CA ILE A 76 7.83 3.34 5.53
C ILE A 76 8.12 4.70 6.18
N HIS A 77 7.18 5.65 6.05
CA HIS A 77 7.23 6.97 6.67
C HIS A 77 7.28 6.91 8.21
N ALA A 78 6.44 6.06 8.83
CA ALA A 78 6.39 5.87 10.28
C ALA A 78 7.53 4.98 10.80
N TRP A 79 7.93 3.97 10.02
CA TRP A 79 9.04 3.08 10.37
C TRP A 79 10.39 3.80 10.37
N SER A 80 10.64 4.65 9.37
CA SER A 80 11.88 5.43 9.30
C SER A 80 11.86 6.68 10.19
N GLY A 81 10.68 7.12 10.63
CA GLY A 81 10.54 8.33 11.45
C GLY A 81 10.57 9.64 10.66
N ILE A 82 10.60 9.59 9.32
CA ILE A 82 10.55 10.78 8.46
C ILE A 82 9.19 11.47 8.48
N GLY A 83 8.11 10.73 8.82
CA GLY A 83 6.76 11.29 8.87
C GLY A 83 6.33 11.84 7.51
N VAL A 84 5.85 13.08 7.48
CA VAL A 84 5.41 13.78 6.25
C VAL A 84 6.45 14.81 5.77
N ARG A 85 7.71 14.69 6.20
CA ARG A 85 8.77 15.64 5.85
C ARG A 85 9.19 15.44 4.39
N ASP A 86 9.42 16.54 3.69
CA ASP A 86 9.97 16.54 2.33
C ASP A 86 11.49 16.71 2.30
N THR A 87 12.10 17.16 3.40
CA THR A 87 13.56 17.35 3.55
C THR A 87 14.03 17.00 4.96
N LEU A 88 15.30 16.60 5.09
CA LEU A 88 15.97 16.39 6.38
C LEU A 88 17.30 17.14 6.40
N THR A 89 17.51 17.98 7.41
CA THR A 89 18.82 18.55 7.72
C THR A 89 19.65 17.58 8.55
N ARG A 90 20.95 17.83 8.68
CA ARG A 90 21.82 17.04 9.57
C ARG A 90 21.32 17.06 11.03
N ARG A 91 20.81 18.19 11.51
CA ARG A 91 20.23 18.30 12.85
C ARG A 91 18.98 17.42 13.01
N ASP A 92 18.14 17.33 11.97
CA ASP A 92 16.96 16.44 12.00
C ASP A 92 17.37 14.98 12.10
N LEU A 93 18.45 14.59 11.40
CA LEU A 93 19.03 13.25 11.49
C LEU A 93 19.55 12.97 12.91
N ASP A 94 20.30 13.91 13.51
CA ASP A 94 20.81 13.77 14.88
C ASP A 94 19.67 13.61 15.90
N VAL A 95 18.57 14.36 15.72
CA VAL A 95 17.35 14.25 16.56
C VAL A 95 16.67 12.90 16.39
N LEU A 96 16.57 12.39 15.16
CA LEU A 96 16.01 11.07 14.88
C LEU A 96 16.88 9.97 15.48
N ALA A 97 18.21 10.07 15.38
CA ALA A 97 19.14 9.12 15.99
C ALA A 97 19.09 9.15 17.53
N ALA A 98 18.85 10.31 18.14
CA ALA A 98 18.67 10.42 19.59
C ALA A 98 17.39 9.74 20.11
N ASN A 99 16.40 9.49 19.24
CA ASN A 99 15.20 8.72 19.60
C ASN A 99 15.54 7.23 19.74
N ARG A 100 15.81 6.80 20.97
CA ARG A 100 16.20 5.41 21.30
C ARG A 100 15.28 4.33 20.72
N ARG A 101 13.97 4.58 20.63
CA ARG A 101 13.02 3.61 20.07
C ARG A 101 13.18 3.47 18.56
N LEU A 102 13.36 4.59 17.86
CA LEU A 102 13.61 4.60 16.42
C LEU A 102 14.98 3.99 16.09
N ALA A 103 16.04 4.45 16.78
CA ALA A 103 17.39 3.96 16.59
C ALA A 103 17.47 2.45 16.80
N SER A 104 16.99 1.94 17.95
CA SER A 104 17.00 0.51 18.24
C SER A 104 16.22 -0.33 17.23
N ARG A 105 15.10 0.19 16.70
CA ARG A 105 14.32 -0.48 15.66
C ARG A 105 15.13 -0.63 14.37
N ILE A 106 15.79 0.44 13.92
CA ILE A 106 16.58 0.44 12.68
C ILE A 106 17.86 -0.39 12.85
N GLU A 107 18.55 -0.29 13.99
CA GLU A 107 19.77 -1.05 14.27
C GLU A 107 19.55 -2.57 14.25
N LYS A 108 18.43 -3.02 14.83
CA LYS A 108 18.06 -4.44 14.89
C LYS A 108 17.57 -5.01 13.56
N THR A 109 16.99 -4.17 12.70
CA THR A 109 16.43 -4.63 11.43
C THR A 109 17.55 -5.18 10.54
N SER A 110 17.40 -6.43 10.10
CA SER A 110 18.31 -7.09 9.17
C SER A 110 17.75 -7.06 7.74
N VAL A 111 16.43 -7.20 7.61
CA VAL A 111 15.71 -7.17 6.33
C VAL A 111 14.61 -6.11 6.37
N LEU A 112 14.61 -5.20 5.40
CA LEU A 112 13.57 -4.20 5.20
C LEU A 112 12.77 -4.54 3.94
N ILE A 113 11.47 -4.80 4.11
CA ILE A 113 10.54 -4.97 3.00
C ILE A 113 9.76 -3.67 2.80
N ILE A 114 9.67 -3.19 1.55
CA ILE A 114 8.89 -2.02 1.17
C ILE A 114 7.89 -2.43 0.08
N ASP A 115 6.65 -2.68 0.50
CA ASP A 115 5.54 -3.05 -0.37
C ASP A 115 4.86 -1.83 -0.99
N GLU A 116 4.22 -2.05 -2.14
CA GLU A 116 3.61 -1.02 -2.97
C GLU A 116 4.58 0.15 -3.30
N ILE A 117 5.81 -0.19 -3.72
CA ILE A 117 6.89 0.76 -4.01
C ILE A 117 6.53 1.77 -5.12
N SER A 118 5.57 1.45 -5.99
CA SER A 118 5.12 2.33 -7.08
C SER A 118 4.51 3.64 -6.59
N MET A 119 3.85 3.61 -5.42
CA MET A 119 3.24 4.77 -4.80
C MET A 119 4.21 5.56 -3.91
N LEU A 120 5.47 5.11 -3.75
CA LEU A 120 6.47 5.81 -2.94
C LEU A 120 7.25 6.81 -3.81
N PRO A 121 7.26 8.11 -3.47
CA PRO A 121 8.10 9.09 -4.15
C PRO A 121 9.61 8.78 -4.00
N ALA A 122 10.39 9.12 -5.02
CA ALA A 122 11.87 9.06 -5.01
C ALA A 122 12.48 9.72 -3.76
N ARG A 123 11.95 10.90 -3.40
CA ARG A 123 12.38 11.65 -2.22
C ARG A 123 12.17 10.86 -0.92
N SER A 124 11.01 10.23 -0.74
CA SER A 124 10.70 9.47 0.48
C SER A 124 11.63 8.28 0.65
N LEU A 125 11.96 7.58 -0.45
CA LEU A 125 12.93 6.49 -0.42
C LEU A 125 14.32 6.99 -0.03
N THR A 126 14.73 8.15 -0.56
CA THR A 126 16.02 8.79 -0.26
C THR A 126 16.12 9.22 1.19
N LEU A 127 15.08 9.85 1.74
CA LEU A 127 15.06 10.26 3.15
C LEU A 127 15.12 9.06 4.10
N ALA A 128 14.40 7.97 3.77
CA ALA A 128 14.45 6.74 4.57
C ALA A 128 15.87 6.14 4.58
N ASP A 129 16.53 6.07 3.42
CA ASP A 129 17.92 5.63 3.30
C ASP A 129 18.89 6.51 4.11
N MET A 130 18.79 7.84 4.00
CA MET A 130 19.60 8.79 4.79
C MET A 130 19.49 8.55 6.29
N VAL A 131 18.27 8.32 6.80
CA VAL A 131 18.05 8.00 8.23
C VAL A 131 18.72 6.67 8.60
N CYS A 132 18.58 5.64 7.77
CA CYS A 132 19.17 4.33 8.03
C CYS A 132 20.71 4.39 8.06
N ARG A 133 21.32 5.07 7.08
CA ARG A 133 22.78 5.31 7.01
C ARG A 133 23.29 6.06 8.23
N HIS A 134 22.58 7.11 8.62
CA HIS A 134 22.97 7.95 9.75
C HIS A 134 22.88 7.18 11.08
N ILE A 135 21.79 6.46 11.32
CA ILE A 135 21.60 5.68 12.56
C ILE A 135 22.59 4.51 12.65
N ARG A 136 22.83 3.77 11.56
CA ARG A 136 23.78 2.64 11.55
C ARG A 136 25.23 3.08 11.34
N ALA A 137 25.49 4.39 11.29
CA ALA A 137 26.82 5.00 11.12
C ALA A 137 27.62 4.39 9.95
N THR A 138 26.98 4.15 8.81
CA THR A 138 27.60 3.57 7.61
C THR A 138 27.07 4.23 6.35
N ASN A 139 27.90 4.28 5.30
CA ASN A 139 27.51 4.78 3.98
C ASN A 139 26.83 3.72 3.10
N ALA A 140 26.77 2.46 3.56
CA ALA A 140 26.10 1.39 2.83
C ALA A 140 24.61 1.69 2.64
N PRO A 141 24.01 1.38 1.46
CA PRO A 141 22.59 1.60 1.21
C PRO A 141 21.72 1.02 2.32
N PHE A 142 20.76 1.82 2.79
CA PHE A 142 19.87 1.51 3.91
C PHE A 142 20.63 1.01 5.15
N GLY A 143 21.79 1.58 5.42
CA GLY A 143 22.62 1.16 6.54
C GLY A 143 23.16 -0.27 6.42
N GLY A 144 23.20 -0.87 5.23
CA GLY A 144 23.62 -2.25 5.00
C GLY A 144 22.56 -3.32 5.30
N MET A 145 21.28 -2.94 5.37
CA MET A 145 20.18 -3.91 5.42
C MET A 145 19.99 -4.58 4.06
N GLN A 146 19.50 -5.83 4.05
CA GLN A 146 18.87 -6.36 2.85
C GLN A 146 17.56 -5.60 2.61
N VAL A 147 17.35 -5.09 1.41
CA VAL A 147 16.12 -4.38 1.06
C VAL A 147 15.35 -5.13 -0.02
N VAL A 148 14.08 -5.41 0.26
CA VAL A 148 13.17 -6.06 -0.68
C VAL A 148 12.09 -5.07 -1.07
N LEU A 149 12.19 -4.53 -2.28
CA LEU A 149 11.22 -3.62 -2.86
C LEU A 149 10.17 -4.45 -3.58
N VAL A 150 8.89 -4.22 -3.30
CA VAL A 150 7.79 -5.00 -3.88
C VAL A 150 6.78 -4.05 -4.51
N GLY A 151 6.37 -4.32 -5.74
CA GLY A 151 5.34 -3.54 -6.40
C GLY A 151 5.46 -3.53 -7.91
N ASP A 152 4.71 -2.62 -8.52
CA ASP A 152 4.50 -2.61 -9.96
C ASP A 152 4.25 -1.19 -10.44
N PHE A 153 5.23 -0.60 -11.14
CA PHE A 153 5.17 0.79 -11.59
C PHE A 153 4.09 1.08 -12.64
N PHE A 154 3.46 0.05 -13.21
CA PHE A 154 2.28 0.21 -14.07
C PHE A 154 0.96 0.34 -13.28
N GLN A 155 1.00 0.26 -11.95
CA GLN A 155 -0.16 0.53 -11.10
C GLN A 155 -0.21 2.02 -10.72
N LEU A 156 -0.67 2.34 -9.51
CA LEU A 156 -0.82 3.71 -9.07
C LEU A 156 0.56 4.37 -8.85
N PRO A 157 0.77 5.59 -9.39
CA PRO A 157 1.97 6.38 -9.15
C PRO A 157 1.94 7.06 -7.77
N PRO A 158 3.03 7.72 -7.37
CA PRO A 158 3.04 8.50 -6.13
C PRO A 158 1.98 9.62 -6.15
N VAL A 159 1.35 9.86 -4.99
CA VAL A 159 0.34 10.92 -4.87
C VAL A 159 1.02 12.28 -4.80
N VAL A 160 0.70 13.17 -5.74
CA VAL A 160 1.23 14.54 -5.79
C VAL A 160 0.20 15.52 -5.28
N ARG A 161 0.51 16.17 -4.17
CA ARG A 161 -0.25 17.32 -3.69
C ARG A 161 0.36 18.55 -4.35
N ARG A 162 -0.19 18.98 -5.49
CA ARG A 162 0.11 20.32 -6.00
C ARG A 162 -0.37 21.32 -4.95
N PRO A 163 0.42 22.33 -4.56
CA PRO A 163 -0.11 23.49 -3.88
C PRO A 163 -1.29 23.99 -4.72
N ARG A 164 -2.48 24.09 -4.12
CA ARG A 164 -3.48 24.97 -4.70
C ARG A 164 -2.94 26.36 -4.45
N ASP A 165 -2.37 26.98 -5.47
CA ASP A 165 -2.18 28.42 -5.43
C ASP A 165 -3.56 29.05 -5.23
N ASP A 166 -3.68 29.86 -4.18
CA ASP A 166 -4.94 30.51 -3.75
C ASP A 166 -5.41 31.60 -4.74
N ASP A 167 -4.67 31.82 -5.83
CA ASP A 167 -5.09 32.65 -6.96
C ASP A 167 -5.33 31.75 -8.17
N GLY A 168 -6.57 31.77 -8.67
CA GLY A 168 -7.08 30.91 -9.75
C GLY A 168 -6.45 31.12 -11.14
N MET A 169 -5.12 31.12 -11.23
CA MET A 169 -4.39 30.90 -12.46
C MET A 169 -4.11 29.40 -12.61
N LEU A 170 -4.84 28.77 -13.52
CA LEU A 170 -4.44 27.49 -14.09
C LEU A 170 -3.08 27.71 -14.76
N ASP A 171 -2.03 27.21 -14.12
CA ASP A 171 -0.69 27.19 -14.71
C ASP A 171 -0.69 26.19 -15.88
N LEU A 172 -1.13 26.68 -17.04
CA LEU A 172 -1.06 26.02 -18.35
C LEU A 172 0.33 26.17 -18.98
N ALA A 173 1.31 26.68 -18.22
CA ALA A 173 2.65 26.97 -18.70
C ALA A 173 3.68 26.07 -18.02
N ASN A 174 3.55 24.75 -18.22
CA ASN A 174 4.67 23.82 -18.39
C ASN A 174 4.11 22.56 -19.05
N GLY A 175 4.15 22.55 -20.38
CA GLY A 175 3.92 21.34 -21.15
C GLY A 175 5.12 20.43 -20.98
N ASP A 176 5.09 19.61 -19.94
CA ASP A 176 5.84 18.38 -19.81
C ASP A 176 4.96 17.44 -18.97
N ASP A 177 4.99 16.15 -19.26
CA ASP A 177 4.25 15.07 -18.60
C ASP A 177 4.71 14.84 -17.13
N ASP A 178 5.06 15.91 -16.42
CA ASP A 178 5.56 15.87 -15.06
C ASP A 178 4.38 15.73 -14.08
N PHE A 179 4.19 14.48 -13.64
CA PHE A 179 3.26 14.15 -12.56
C PHE A 179 3.62 14.86 -11.24
N GLY A 180 4.78 15.52 -11.13
CA GLY A 180 5.20 16.36 -10.00
C GLY A 180 5.80 15.59 -8.82
N ALA A 181 5.98 14.27 -8.98
CA ALA A 181 6.77 13.43 -8.09
C ALA A 181 7.43 12.31 -8.91
N GLU A 182 8.74 12.23 -8.80
CA GLU A 182 9.53 11.16 -9.40
C GLU A 182 9.24 9.81 -8.73
N PHE A 183 9.18 8.75 -9.52
CA PHE A 183 9.05 7.38 -9.03
C PHE A 183 10.28 6.96 -8.20
N ALA A 184 10.07 6.06 -7.24
CA ALA A 184 11.14 5.50 -6.41
C ALA A 184 12.42 5.09 -7.16
N HIS A 185 12.29 4.53 -8.37
CA HIS A 185 13.42 4.06 -9.18
C HIS A 185 14.36 5.17 -9.70
N ALA A 186 13.89 6.42 -9.72
CA ALA A 186 14.72 7.57 -10.11
C ALA A 186 15.64 8.06 -8.96
N SER A 187 15.38 7.62 -7.73
CA SER A 187 16.09 8.09 -6.54
C SER A 187 17.57 7.67 -6.49
N ALA A 188 18.38 8.49 -5.81
CA ALA A 188 19.76 8.12 -5.48
C ALA A 188 19.81 6.86 -4.60
N ALA A 189 18.86 6.70 -3.67
CA ALA A 189 18.78 5.50 -2.84
C ALA A 189 18.55 4.23 -3.64
N TRP A 190 17.71 4.26 -4.68
CA TRP A 190 17.52 3.12 -5.58
C TRP A 190 18.80 2.80 -6.36
N ARG A 191 19.44 3.83 -6.90
CA ARG A 191 20.69 3.71 -7.67
C ARG A 191 21.82 3.10 -6.83
N ASP A 192 21.98 3.59 -5.59
CA ASP A 192 22.99 3.11 -4.66
C ASP A 192 22.69 1.68 -4.18
N LEU A 193 21.41 1.34 -4.01
CA LEU A 193 20.97 0.00 -3.61
C LEU A 193 21.22 -1.05 -4.70
N ASP A 194 21.15 -0.64 -5.97
CA ASP A 194 21.29 -1.49 -7.16
C ASP A 194 20.52 -2.83 -7.04
N PRO A 195 19.19 -2.79 -6.83
CA PRO A 195 18.43 -3.99 -6.52
C PRO A 195 18.36 -4.92 -7.74
N THR A 196 18.55 -6.22 -7.50
CA THR A 196 18.33 -7.23 -8.55
C THR A 196 16.84 -7.28 -8.90
N VAL A 197 16.51 -7.03 -10.17
CA VAL A 197 15.13 -7.04 -10.65
C VAL A 197 14.66 -8.48 -10.82
N CYS A 198 13.59 -8.86 -10.11
CA CYS A 198 12.94 -10.16 -10.23
C CYS A 198 11.52 -9.94 -10.77
N TYR A 199 11.29 -10.28 -12.02
CA TYR A 199 9.97 -10.17 -12.66
C TYR A 199 9.22 -11.50 -12.58
N LEU A 200 8.16 -11.56 -11.77
CA LEU A 200 7.28 -12.74 -11.69
C LEU A 200 6.35 -12.79 -12.91
N SER A 201 6.44 -13.87 -13.69
CA SER A 201 5.67 -14.07 -14.92
C SER A 201 4.47 -15.00 -14.76
N GLU A 202 4.39 -15.77 -13.68
CA GLU A 202 3.27 -16.68 -13.42
C GLU A 202 2.00 -15.88 -13.12
N GLN A 203 0.83 -16.33 -13.59
CA GLN A 203 -0.47 -15.75 -13.24
C GLN A 203 -1.28 -16.74 -12.39
N HIS A 204 -1.77 -16.28 -11.24
CA HIS A 204 -2.47 -17.15 -10.28
C HIS A 204 -3.82 -16.60 -9.79
N ARG A 205 -4.17 -15.36 -10.14
CA ARG A 205 -5.39 -14.72 -9.61
C ARG A 205 -6.62 -14.92 -10.50
N GLN A 206 -6.46 -15.19 -11.80
CA GLN A 206 -7.57 -15.35 -12.73
C GLN A 206 -7.32 -16.50 -13.70
N ASP A 207 -8.30 -17.41 -13.82
CA ASP A 207 -8.28 -18.51 -14.81
C ASP A 207 -8.96 -18.14 -16.14
N ASP A 208 -9.55 -16.94 -16.23
CA ASP A 208 -10.30 -16.45 -17.39
C ASP A 208 -9.35 -15.75 -18.38
N GLN A 209 -8.89 -16.48 -19.40
CA GLN A 209 -7.92 -15.99 -20.39
C GLN A 209 -8.39 -14.69 -21.11
N PRO A 210 -9.63 -14.59 -21.64
CA PRO A 210 -10.14 -13.32 -22.17
C PRO A 210 -10.04 -12.13 -21.20
N PHE A 211 -10.26 -12.37 -19.91
CA PHE A 211 -10.15 -11.32 -18.91
C PHE A 211 -8.69 -10.92 -18.64
N LEU A 212 -7.77 -11.90 -18.57
CA LEU A 212 -6.33 -11.64 -18.47
C LEU A 212 -5.82 -10.81 -19.65
N ASP A 213 -6.23 -11.15 -20.87
CA ASP A 213 -5.84 -10.42 -22.09
C ASP A 213 -6.27 -8.94 -22.01
N VAL A 214 -7.46 -8.66 -21.46
CA VAL A 214 -7.91 -7.28 -21.18
C VAL A 214 -7.02 -6.56 -20.18
N LEU A 215 -6.68 -7.21 -19.06
CA LEU A 215 -5.84 -6.58 -18.04
C LEU A 215 -4.43 -6.29 -18.57
N ASP A 216 -3.87 -7.21 -19.35
CA ASP A 216 -2.55 -7.07 -19.96
C ASP A 216 -2.53 -5.99 -21.03
N ALA A 217 -3.56 -5.91 -21.86
CA ALA A 217 -3.71 -4.85 -22.85
C ALA A 217 -3.85 -3.47 -22.19
N ILE A 218 -4.59 -3.36 -21.08
CA ILE A 218 -4.69 -2.11 -20.30
C ILE A 218 -3.31 -1.72 -19.76
N ARG A 219 -2.61 -2.67 -19.11
CA ARG A 219 -1.27 -2.46 -18.54
C ARG A 219 -0.26 -2.02 -19.60
N ALA A 220 -0.30 -2.62 -20.78
CA ALA A 220 0.60 -2.34 -21.89
C ALA A 220 0.18 -1.14 -22.77
N ASN A 221 -0.94 -0.50 -22.45
CA ASN A 221 -1.56 0.55 -23.27
C ASN A 221 -1.79 0.10 -24.73
N ALA A 222 -2.27 -1.14 -24.91
CA ALA A 222 -2.43 -1.83 -26.20
C ALA A 222 -3.87 -2.32 -26.46
N CYS A 223 -4.86 -1.71 -25.80
CA CYS A 223 -6.27 -2.07 -25.95
C CYS A 223 -6.77 -1.89 -27.40
N VAL A 224 -7.32 -2.96 -27.97
CA VAL A 224 -8.03 -2.93 -29.27
C VAL A 224 -9.54 -3.19 -29.11
N GLY A 225 -10.31 -3.09 -30.19
CA GLY A 225 -11.78 -3.20 -30.20
C GLY A 225 -12.34 -4.37 -29.39
N LEU A 226 -11.76 -5.56 -29.55
CA LEU A 226 -12.16 -6.77 -28.80
C LEU A 226 -12.11 -6.58 -27.27
N HIS A 227 -11.10 -5.88 -26.76
CA HIS A 227 -10.93 -5.62 -25.33
C HIS A 227 -12.00 -4.65 -24.82
N ARG A 228 -12.30 -3.61 -25.61
CA ARG A 228 -13.38 -2.67 -25.32
C ARG A 228 -14.73 -3.39 -25.30
N ASP A 229 -15.00 -4.23 -26.29
CA ASP A 229 -16.29 -4.93 -26.42
C ASP A 229 -16.52 -5.86 -25.22
N LEU A 230 -15.47 -6.55 -24.74
CA LEU A 230 -15.55 -7.39 -23.53
C LEU A 230 -15.82 -6.57 -22.26
N LEU A 231 -15.24 -5.37 -22.12
CA LEU A 231 -15.56 -4.48 -21.00
C LEU A 231 -16.99 -3.94 -21.08
N MET A 232 -17.42 -3.54 -22.28
CA MET A 232 -18.77 -3.02 -22.52
C MET A 232 -19.83 -4.09 -22.27
N SER A 233 -19.55 -5.37 -22.55
CA SER A 233 -20.48 -6.48 -22.27
C SER A 233 -20.71 -6.72 -20.76
N ARG A 234 -19.90 -6.11 -19.89
CA ARG A 234 -20.05 -6.17 -18.42
C ARG A 234 -20.67 -4.90 -17.85
N MET A 235 -20.95 -3.88 -18.67
CA MET A 235 -21.62 -2.67 -18.21
C MET A 235 -23.05 -3.00 -17.83
N VAL A 236 -23.45 -2.52 -16.64
CA VAL A 236 -24.81 -2.62 -16.12
C VAL A 236 -25.32 -1.24 -15.79
N ASP A 237 -26.63 -1.06 -15.92
CA ASP A 237 -27.26 0.20 -15.56
C ASP A 237 -27.21 0.43 -14.05
N ARG A 238 -27.30 1.70 -13.63
CA ARG A 238 -27.13 2.10 -12.22
C ARG A 238 -28.15 1.46 -11.28
N ASP A 239 -29.35 1.22 -11.77
CA ASP A 239 -30.46 0.56 -11.07
C ASP A 239 -30.25 -0.96 -10.93
N GLN A 240 -29.43 -1.56 -11.79
CA GLN A 240 -29.09 -2.98 -11.77
C GLN A 240 -27.84 -3.30 -10.94
N LEU A 241 -27.14 -2.28 -10.43
CA LEU A 241 -25.95 -2.47 -9.61
C LEU A 241 -26.29 -3.18 -8.29
N PRO A 242 -25.71 -4.37 -8.02
CA PRO A 242 -25.97 -5.07 -6.76
C PRO A 242 -25.56 -4.22 -5.56
N ALA A 243 -26.42 -4.11 -4.56
CA ALA A 243 -26.13 -3.36 -3.34
C ALA A 243 -24.97 -3.97 -2.52
N SER A 244 -24.75 -5.28 -2.65
CA SER A 244 -23.75 -6.04 -1.91
C SER A 244 -22.33 -5.98 -2.49
N ARG A 245 -22.12 -5.29 -3.61
CA ARG A 245 -20.81 -5.23 -4.29
C ARG A 245 -20.06 -3.97 -3.91
N THR A 246 -18.79 -4.13 -3.53
CA THR A 246 -17.86 -3.02 -3.33
C THR A 246 -17.70 -2.24 -4.63
N ARG A 247 -17.80 -0.92 -4.54
CA ARG A 247 -17.66 0.00 -5.66
C ARG A 247 -16.37 0.79 -5.49
N LEU A 248 -15.60 0.94 -6.57
CA LEU A 248 -14.35 1.68 -6.57
C LEU A 248 -14.55 3.02 -7.29
N PHE A 249 -14.03 4.09 -6.70
CA PHE A 249 -14.11 5.45 -7.24
C PHE A 249 -12.75 6.12 -7.16
N THR A 250 -12.56 7.16 -7.98
CA THR A 250 -11.31 7.92 -8.05
C THR A 250 -11.18 8.96 -6.93
N HIS A 251 -12.28 9.42 -6.34
CA HIS A 251 -12.29 10.48 -5.33
C HIS A 251 -13.02 10.05 -4.05
N ASN A 252 -12.40 10.30 -2.89
CA ASN A 252 -12.97 9.95 -1.59
C ASN A 252 -14.33 10.60 -1.34
N ALA A 253 -14.55 11.85 -1.79
CA ALA A 253 -15.84 12.53 -1.61
C ALA A 253 -17.02 11.74 -2.21
N ALA A 254 -16.83 11.12 -3.38
CA ALA A 254 -17.84 10.27 -4.00
C ALA A 254 -18.04 8.95 -3.24
N VAL A 255 -16.96 8.38 -2.71
CA VAL A 255 -17.02 7.18 -1.84
C VAL A 255 -17.82 7.49 -0.59
N ASP A 256 -17.51 8.60 0.08
CA ASP A 256 -18.15 9.03 1.31
C ASP A 256 -19.63 9.32 1.10
N GLU A 257 -19.98 10.02 0.03
CA GLU A 257 -21.37 10.30 -0.33
C GLU A 257 -22.17 9.01 -0.54
N ILE A 258 -21.64 8.07 -1.33
CA ILE A 258 -22.33 6.81 -1.62
C ILE A 258 -22.46 5.95 -0.36
N ASN A 259 -21.42 5.89 0.47
CA ASN A 259 -21.46 5.14 1.72
C ASN A 259 -22.49 5.73 2.68
N GLN A 260 -22.56 7.06 2.80
CA GLN A 260 -23.59 7.73 3.61
C GLN A 260 -25.00 7.47 3.09
N GLN A 261 -25.19 7.51 1.76
CA GLN A 261 -26.48 7.20 1.14
C GLN A 261 -26.90 5.73 1.36
N GLN A 262 -25.98 4.76 1.34
CA GLN A 262 -26.32 3.37 1.63
C GLN A 262 -26.58 3.17 3.13
N LEU A 263 -25.79 3.78 4.00
CA LEU A 263 -25.97 3.71 5.45
C LEU A 263 -27.35 4.26 5.86
N ALA A 264 -27.77 5.38 5.26
CA ALA A 264 -29.07 6.01 5.53
C ALA A 264 -30.29 5.16 5.11
N LYS A 265 -30.09 4.12 4.29
CA LYS A 265 -31.16 3.18 3.91
C LYS A 265 -31.35 2.05 4.93
N LEU A 266 -30.42 1.89 5.86
CA LEU A 266 -30.52 0.87 6.91
C LEU A 266 -31.50 1.36 7.99
N GLY A 267 -32.44 0.48 8.37
CA GLY A 267 -33.46 0.79 9.38
C GLY A 267 -33.04 0.48 10.82
N GLY A 268 -31.83 -0.04 11.01
CA GLY A 268 -31.32 -0.50 12.30
C GLY A 268 -30.97 0.63 13.28
N ARG A 269 -30.61 0.24 14.50
CA ARG A 269 -30.12 1.21 15.49
C ARG A 269 -28.85 1.88 14.98
N THR A 270 -28.79 3.21 15.11
CA THR A 270 -27.63 4.01 14.68
C THR A 270 -26.88 4.57 15.87
N ARG A 271 -25.55 4.54 15.82
CA ARG A 271 -24.63 5.07 16.82
C ARG A 271 -23.53 5.89 16.20
N ALA A 272 -23.10 6.93 16.91
CA ALA A 272 -21.99 7.79 16.51
C ALA A 272 -20.85 7.66 17.53
N PHE A 273 -19.64 7.48 17.02
CA PHE A 273 -18.42 7.33 17.80
C PHE A 273 -17.47 8.47 17.45
N ASP A 274 -17.24 9.37 18.41
CA ASP A 274 -16.31 10.49 18.25
C ASP A 274 -14.91 10.11 18.72
N MET A 275 -13.90 10.47 17.92
CA MET A 275 -12.51 10.18 18.21
C MET A 275 -12.03 10.98 19.42
N THR A 276 -11.43 10.29 20.39
CA THR A 276 -10.79 10.89 21.55
C THR A 276 -9.27 10.80 21.46
N GLY A 277 -8.56 11.79 22.02
CA GLY A 277 -7.10 11.85 22.01
C GLY A 277 -6.55 12.42 23.31
N LYS A 278 -5.36 11.96 23.72
CA LYS A 278 -4.67 12.42 24.94
C LYS A 278 -3.22 12.73 24.64
N GLY A 279 -2.75 13.90 25.04
CA GLY A 279 -1.36 14.35 24.85
C GLY A 279 -1.27 15.75 24.24
N PRO A 280 -0.08 16.16 23.79
CA PRO A 280 0.13 17.46 23.15
C PRO A 280 -0.68 17.60 21.85
N GLN A 281 -1.32 18.75 21.64
CA GLN A 281 -2.23 18.99 20.50
C GLN A 281 -1.57 18.71 19.14
N PHE A 282 -0.33 19.18 18.94
CA PHE A 282 0.40 18.94 17.70
C PHE A 282 0.57 17.45 17.36
N SER A 283 0.73 16.60 18.39
CA SER A 283 0.86 15.15 18.24
C SER A 283 -0.49 14.51 17.93
N ILE A 284 -1.56 14.99 18.60
CA ILE A 284 -2.93 14.55 18.32
C ILE A 284 -3.29 14.85 16.86
N ASP A 285 -3.05 16.07 16.39
CA ASP A 285 -3.38 16.48 15.02
C ASP A 285 -2.55 15.71 13.97
N ALA A 286 -1.29 15.43 14.27
CA ALA A 286 -0.46 14.57 13.43
C ALA A 286 -1.00 13.13 13.34
N LEU A 287 -1.46 12.56 14.47
CA LEU A 287 -2.04 11.22 14.52
C LEU A 287 -3.41 11.17 13.82
N LYS A 288 -4.25 12.18 14.01
CA LYS A 288 -5.57 12.31 13.34
C LYS A 288 -5.42 12.29 11.82
N ARG A 289 -4.48 13.09 11.28
CA ARG A 289 -4.19 13.12 9.83
C ARG A 289 -3.70 11.78 9.26
N GLY A 290 -3.08 10.94 10.10
CA GLY A 290 -2.62 9.61 9.72
C GLY A 290 -3.62 8.48 10.02
N CYS A 291 -4.75 8.79 10.65
CA CYS A 291 -5.77 7.81 11.00
C CYS A 291 -6.65 7.52 9.79
N LEU A 292 -6.79 6.23 9.44
CA LEU A 292 -7.68 5.80 8.36
C LEU A 292 -9.16 5.87 8.76
N SER A 293 -9.46 5.79 10.05
CA SER A 293 -10.83 5.91 10.55
C SER A 293 -11.22 7.38 10.71
N PRO A 294 -12.47 7.75 10.37
CA PRO A 294 -12.93 9.13 10.45
C PRO A 294 -12.98 9.61 11.90
N GLU A 295 -12.89 10.94 12.10
CA GLU A 295 -13.00 11.54 13.43
C GLU A 295 -14.36 11.31 14.07
N ARG A 296 -15.41 11.24 13.27
CA ARG A 296 -16.75 10.84 13.67
C ARG A 296 -17.19 9.66 12.83
N LEU A 297 -17.28 8.49 13.44
CA LEU A 297 -17.74 7.27 12.78
C LEU A 297 -19.20 7.02 13.13
N VAL A 298 -20.07 7.00 12.13
CA VAL A 298 -21.48 6.65 12.30
C VAL A 298 -21.68 5.22 11.80
N LEU A 299 -22.26 4.37 12.64
CA LEU A 299 -22.56 2.97 12.33
C LEU A 299 -24.03 2.69 12.57
N THR A 300 -24.59 1.78 11.79
CA THR A 300 -25.95 1.27 11.91
C THR A 300 -25.88 -0.26 11.91
N GLU A 301 -26.81 -0.94 12.60
CA GLU A 301 -26.97 -2.39 12.44
C GLU A 301 -27.12 -2.72 10.93
N ASP A 302 -26.56 -3.85 10.49
CA ASP A 302 -26.40 -4.29 9.09
C ASP A 302 -25.41 -3.47 8.23
N ALA A 303 -24.70 -2.48 8.81
CA ALA A 303 -23.69 -1.74 8.05
C ALA A 303 -22.50 -2.64 7.70
N VAL A 304 -22.14 -2.66 6.41
CA VAL A 304 -20.89 -3.27 5.95
C VAL A 304 -19.73 -2.34 6.31
N VAL A 305 -18.79 -2.86 7.08
CA VAL A 305 -17.62 -2.12 7.57
C VAL A 305 -16.33 -2.76 7.11
N MET A 306 -15.26 -1.96 7.02
CA MET A 306 -13.91 -2.44 6.78
C MET A 306 -13.04 -2.13 7.99
N PHE A 307 -12.36 -3.15 8.52
CA PHE A 307 -11.39 -2.95 9.58
C PHE A 307 -10.19 -2.16 9.03
N THR A 308 -9.73 -1.14 9.75
CA THR A 308 -8.61 -0.27 9.35
C THR A 308 -7.33 -0.53 10.15
N LYS A 309 -7.36 -1.52 11.05
CA LYS A 309 -6.24 -1.95 11.90
C LYS A 309 -6.23 -3.46 12.05
N ASN A 310 -5.06 -3.98 12.36
CA ASN A 310 -4.86 -5.40 12.66
C ASN A 310 -5.20 -5.69 14.13
N ASP A 311 -5.84 -6.82 14.37
CA ASP A 311 -6.02 -7.37 15.71
C ASP A 311 -4.73 -8.06 16.17
N PRO A 312 -4.16 -7.73 17.35
CA PRO A 312 -2.98 -8.42 17.87
C PRO A 312 -3.17 -9.93 18.06
N ALA A 313 -4.41 -10.39 18.29
CA ALA A 313 -4.74 -11.80 18.40
C ALA A 313 -5.04 -12.46 17.03
N GLY A 314 -4.91 -11.73 15.91
CA GLY A 314 -5.02 -12.25 14.55
C GLY A 314 -6.44 -12.53 14.06
N ARG A 315 -7.49 -12.06 14.74
CA ARG A 315 -8.89 -12.34 14.35
C ARG A 315 -9.31 -11.64 13.05
N TYR A 316 -8.75 -10.45 12.80
CA TYR A 316 -8.95 -9.63 11.61
C TYR A 316 -7.68 -8.82 11.29
N VAL A 317 -7.54 -8.47 10.02
CA VAL A 317 -6.51 -7.55 9.50
C VAL A 317 -7.17 -6.33 8.84
N ASN A 318 -6.42 -5.27 8.61
CA ASN A 318 -6.93 -4.15 7.81
C ASN A 318 -7.41 -4.65 6.43
N GLY A 319 -8.53 -4.13 5.95
CA GLY A 319 -9.20 -4.61 4.75
C GLY A 319 -10.18 -5.76 5.00
N THR A 320 -10.18 -6.36 6.19
CA THR A 320 -11.21 -7.35 6.56
C THR A 320 -12.58 -6.67 6.49
N LEU A 321 -13.52 -7.28 5.80
CA LEU A 321 -14.90 -6.83 5.75
C LEU A 321 -15.72 -7.51 6.86
N GLY A 322 -16.60 -6.74 7.47
CA GLY A 322 -17.53 -7.21 8.49
C GLY A 322 -18.90 -6.59 8.29
N ILE A 323 -19.87 -7.11 9.02
CA ILE A 323 -21.21 -6.54 9.12
C ILE A 323 -21.45 -6.24 10.60
N VAL A 324 -21.93 -5.04 10.91
CA VAL A 324 -22.35 -4.69 12.28
C VAL A 324 -23.62 -5.49 12.59
N GLU A 325 -23.52 -6.47 13.48
CA GLU A 325 -24.66 -7.34 13.83
C GLU A 325 -25.54 -6.64 14.88
N GLU A 326 -24.90 -6.06 15.91
CA GLU A 326 -25.57 -5.36 16.99
C GLU A 326 -24.62 -4.40 17.71
N PHE A 327 -25.15 -3.69 18.72
CA PHE A 327 -24.37 -2.89 19.66
C PHE A 327 -24.47 -3.51 21.05
N ASP A 328 -23.32 -3.74 21.69
CA ASP A 328 -23.23 -4.32 23.03
C ASP A 328 -24.01 -3.47 24.04
N ALA A 329 -24.84 -4.11 24.87
CA ALA A 329 -25.78 -3.41 25.73
C ALA A 329 -25.12 -2.63 26.89
N GLU A 330 -23.90 -3.02 27.30
CA GLU A 330 -23.20 -2.41 28.43
C GLU A 330 -22.22 -1.33 27.96
N THR A 331 -21.52 -1.58 26.86
CA THR A 331 -20.42 -0.74 26.36
C THR A 331 -20.82 0.11 25.15
N ASP A 332 -21.99 -0.13 24.57
CA ASP A 332 -22.50 0.49 23.32
C ASP A 332 -21.54 0.30 22.13
N SER A 333 -20.59 -0.63 22.25
CA SER A 333 -19.57 -0.91 21.23
C SER A 333 -20.15 -1.79 20.12
N PRO A 334 -19.74 -1.60 18.86
CA PRO A 334 -20.26 -2.39 17.75
C PRO A 334 -19.75 -3.84 17.84
N VAL A 335 -20.67 -4.79 17.74
CA VAL A 335 -20.37 -6.21 17.56
C VAL A 335 -20.37 -6.49 16.06
N VAL A 336 -19.20 -6.84 15.52
CA VAL A 336 -19.01 -7.02 14.08
C VAL A 336 -18.83 -8.49 13.76
N GLY A 337 -19.82 -9.06 13.06
CA GLY A 337 -19.76 -10.38 12.46
C GLY A 337 -18.86 -10.40 11.24
N ARG A 338 -18.30 -11.58 10.92
CA ARG A 338 -17.61 -11.76 9.63
C ARG A 338 -18.64 -11.67 8.52
N ALA A 339 -18.42 -10.81 7.54
CA ALA A 339 -19.23 -10.81 6.33
C ALA A 339 -19.16 -12.22 5.71
N ALA A 340 -20.30 -12.88 5.50
CA ALA A 340 -20.33 -14.12 4.74
C ALA A 340 -19.63 -13.84 3.40
N ALA A 341 -18.57 -14.58 3.10
CA ALA A 341 -17.90 -14.46 1.81
C ALA A 341 -18.97 -14.64 0.74
N SER A 342 -19.29 -13.57 0.00
CA SER A 342 -20.18 -13.68 -1.15
C SER A 342 -19.59 -14.75 -2.04
N ALA A 343 -20.32 -15.85 -2.23
CA ALA A 343 -19.84 -17.06 -2.89
C ALA A 343 -19.21 -16.74 -4.25
N SER A 344 -17.89 -16.63 -4.26
CA SER A 344 -17.00 -16.62 -5.43
C SER A 344 -15.56 -16.82 -4.95
N SER A 345 -15.35 -17.87 -4.15
CA SER A 345 -14.06 -18.56 -4.18
C SER A 345 -14.16 -19.58 -5.31
N PRO A 346 -13.37 -19.49 -6.39
CA PRO A 346 -12.98 -20.71 -7.08
C PRO A 346 -12.14 -21.49 -6.07
N SER A 347 -12.48 -22.75 -5.94
CA SER A 347 -11.79 -23.71 -5.11
C SER A 347 -10.31 -23.87 -5.51
N ARG A 348 -9.43 -23.77 -4.49
CA ARG A 348 -8.07 -24.31 -4.37
C ARG A 348 -6.92 -23.58 -5.03
#